data_AF-A0A645B8U9-F1
#
_entry.id   AF-A0A645B8U9-F1
#
_cell.length_a   1.000
_cell.length_b   1.000
_cell.length_c   1.000
_cell.angle_alpha   90.00
_cell.angle_beta   90.00
_cell.angle_gamma   90.00
#
_symmetry.space_group_name_H-M   'P 1'
#
loop_
_entity.id
_entity.type
_entity.pdbx_description
1 polymer ?
#
loop_
_entity_poly.entity_id
_entity_poly.type
_entity_poly.pdbx_seq_one_letter_code
_entity_poly.pdbx_strand_id
1 'polypeptide(L)'
;MKDNLLLNICLVAVMPAICEELFFRGFILTSFKHNNKSYKGAIIASGILFGMMHMDFIRIIPTSILGMSFAYAVCKTNSIGVSMFMHFINNGFAVVVSHISSKMFDNIEMTKVTYLQFNQLLVFIALSIIFISIAVFLFKENRTLNENNIIE
;
A
#
# COMPACT_ATOMS: atom_id res chain seq x y z
N MET A 1 18.07 16.24 -5.16
CA MET A 1 17.21 15.09 -4.78
C MET A 1 16.65 14.33 -5.98
N LYS A 2 16.37 14.99 -7.12
CA LYS A 2 15.84 14.31 -8.33
C LYS A 2 16.73 13.17 -8.86
N ASP A 3 18.05 13.23 -8.62
CA ASP A 3 18.99 12.31 -9.28
C ASP A 3 19.48 11.14 -8.42
N ASN A 4 19.32 11.20 -7.09
CA ASN A 4 19.80 10.15 -6.19
C ASN A 4 18.67 9.15 -5.88
N LEU A 5 18.56 8.15 -6.75
CA LEU A 5 17.56 7.07 -6.63
C LEU A 5 17.64 6.37 -5.26
N LEU A 6 18.85 6.10 -4.77
CA LEU A 6 19.06 5.40 -3.50
C LEU A 6 18.49 6.21 -2.33
N LEU A 7 18.79 7.51 -2.28
CA LEU A 7 18.25 8.41 -1.26
C LEU A 7 16.72 8.46 -1.30
N ASN A 8 16.12 8.51 -2.50
CA ASN A 8 14.67 8.53 -2.65
C ASN A 8 14.03 7.21 -2.21
N ILE A 9 14.65 6.05 -2.46
CA ILE A 9 14.19 4.76 -1.95
C ILE A 9 14.20 4.77 -0.42
N CYS A 10 15.27 5.24 0.21
CA CYS A 10 15.35 5.30 1.67
C CYS A 10 14.27 6.20 2.27
N LEU A 11 14.06 7.40 1.71
CA LEU A 11 13.16 8.41 2.29
C LEU A 11 11.68 8.21 1.95
N VAL A 12 11.36 7.68 0.76
CA VAL A 12 9.97 7.59 0.26
C VAL A 12 9.43 6.16 0.32
N ALA A 13 10.30 5.15 0.28
CA ALA A 13 9.88 3.75 0.37
C ALA A 13 10.17 3.15 1.74
N VAL A 14 11.42 3.15 2.20
CA VAL A 14 11.81 2.42 3.43
C VAL A 14 11.29 3.12 4.68
N MET A 15 11.56 4.41 4.84
CA MET A 15 11.19 5.14 6.06
C MET A 15 9.66 5.16 6.30
N PRO A 16 8.80 5.47 5.30
CA PRO A 16 7.34 5.39 5.47
C PRO A 16 6.86 3.96 5.74
N ALA A 17 7.39 2.97 5.02
CA ALA A 17 7.01 1.58 5.21
C ALA A 17 7.26 1.08 6.64
N ILE A 18 8.27 1.59 7.34
CA ILE A 18 8.51 1.24 8.74
C ILE A 18 7.64 2.10 9.66
N CYS A 19 7.77 3.43 9.58
CA CYS A 19 7.17 4.35 10.53
C CYS A 19 5.63 4.33 10.47
N GLU A 20 5.06 4.39 9.27
CA GLU A 20 3.62 4.43 9.10
C GLU A 20 3.00 3.08 9.46
N GLU A 21 3.61 1.96 9.06
CA GLU A 21 3.07 0.65 9.41
C GLU A 21 3.11 0.38 10.92
N LEU A 22 4.18 0.77 11.62
CA LEU A 22 4.21 0.69 13.09
C LEU A 22 3.07 1.49 13.72
N PHE A 23 2.81 2.70 13.23
CA PHE A 23 1.74 3.54 13.76
C PHE A 23 0.35 2.99 13.41
N PHE A 24 0.06 2.73 12.15
CA PHE A 24 -1.28 2.32 11.73
C PHE A 24 -1.60 0.89 12.14
N ARG A 25 -0.64 -0.06 12.02
CA ARG A 25 -0.91 -1.49 12.23
C ARG A 25 -0.55 -1.91 13.64
N GLY A 26 0.49 -1.31 14.22
CA GLY A 26 0.85 -1.52 15.63
C GLY A 26 -0.11 -0.82 16.59
N PHE A 27 -0.38 0.47 16.39
CA PHE A 27 -1.17 1.27 17.33
C PHE A 27 -2.66 1.36 16.94
N ILE A 28 -2.97 1.90 15.76
CA ILE A 28 -4.37 2.20 15.39
C ILE A 28 -5.21 0.93 15.21
N LEU A 29 -4.75 -0.03 14.40
CA LEU A 29 -5.45 -1.27 14.13
C LEU A 29 -5.68 -2.08 15.42
N THR A 30 -4.66 -2.16 16.28
CA THR A 30 -4.76 -2.84 17.59
C THR A 30 -5.77 -2.16 18.50
N SER A 31 -5.79 -0.83 18.54
CA SER A 31 -6.76 -0.06 19.33
C SER A 31 -8.21 -0.32 18.90
N PHE A 32 -8.46 -0.44 17.59
CA PHE A 32 -9.78 -0.78 17.08
C PHE A 32 -10.16 -2.25 17.29
N LYS A 33 -9.20 -3.18 17.30
CA LYS A 33 -9.44 -4.59 17.64
C LYS A 33 -9.85 -4.78 19.10
N HIS A 34 -9.28 -3.98 20.02
CA HIS A 34 -9.58 -4.09 21.45
C HIS A 34 -11.00 -3.64 21.81
N ASN A 35 -11.56 -2.69 21.06
CA ASN A 35 -12.87 -2.07 21.35
C ASN A 35 -14.10 -2.84 20.82
N ASN A 36 -14.03 -4.17 20.69
CA ASN A 36 -15.15 -5.04 20.24
C ASN A 36 -15.76 -4.73 18.86
N LYS A 37 -15.08 -3.95 18.00
CA LYS A 37 -15.51 -3.78 16.61
C LYS A 37 -15.11 -5.03 15.81
N SER A 38 -16.05 -5.60 15.06
CA SER A 38 -15.78 -6.69 14.11
C SER A 38 -14.49 -6.43 13.34
N TYR A 39 -13.64 -7.45 13.13
CA TYR A 39 -12.37 -7.36 12.41
C TYR A 39 -12.46 -6.52 11.12
N LYS A 40 -13.59 -6.60 10.42
CA LYS A 40 -13.88 -5.80 9.23
C LYS A 40 -13.89 -4.29 9.49
N GLY A 41 -14.52 -3.86 10.59
CA GLY A 41 -14.60 -2.45 10.99
C GLY A 41 -13.23 -1.87 11.38
N ALA A 42 -12.37 -2.66 12.03
CA ALA A 42 -11.01 -2.24 12.37
C ALA A 42 -10.14 -2.05 11.11
N ILE A 43 -10.25 -2.95 10.13
CA ILE A 43 -9.56 -2.86 8.84
C ILE A 43 -10.03 -1.62 8.06
N ILE A 44 -11.35 -1.42 7.95
CA ILE A 44 -11.93 -0.27 7.23
C ILE A 44 -11.50 1.04 7.89
N ALA A 45 -11.63 1.16 9.21
CA ALA A 45 -11.26 2.38 9.94
C ALA A 45 -9.76 2.67 9.81
N SER A 46 -8.91 1.66 10.01
CA SER A 46 -7.46 1.82 9.85
C SER A 46 -7.07 2.22 8.42
N GLY A 47 -7.73 1.66 7.40
CA GLY A 47 -7.46 2.00 6.01
C GLY A 47 -7.91 3.41 5.64
N ILE A 48 -9.11 3.83 6.06
CA ILE A 48 -9.61 5.20 5.83
C ILE A 48 -8.66 6.23 6.47
N LEU A 49 -8.26 6.00 7.73
CA LEU A 49 -7.34 6.91 8.42
C LEU A 49 -5.98 6.98 7.71
N PHE A 50 -5.49 5.85 7.19
CA PHE A 50 -4.26 5.80 6.40
C PHE A 50 -4.37 6.65 5.14
N GLY A 51 -5.50 6.58 4.43
CA GLY A 51 -5.70 7.42 3.25
C GLY A 51 -5.90 8.90 3.55
N MET A 52 -6.62 9.23 4.63
CA MET A 52 -6.81 10.61 5.08
C MET A 52 -5.50 11.32 5.43
N MET A 53 -4.51 10.60 5.98
CA MET A 53 -3.18 11.14 6.29
C MET A 53 -2.46 11.72 5.06
N HIS A 54 -2.79 11.26 3.85
CA HIS A 54 -2.14 11.74 2.63
C HIS A 54 -2.58 13.14 2.18
N MET A 55 -3.62 13.72 2.81
CA MET A 55 -4.07 15.12 2.63
C MET A 55 -4.31 15.55 1.17
N ASP A 56 -4.63 14.61 0.29
CA ASP A 56 -4.88 14.83 -1.13
C ASP A 56 -6.16 14.10 -1.54
N PHE A 57 -7.17 14.85 -1.96
CA PHE A 57 -8.49 14.32 -2.29
C PHE A 57 -8.48 13.22 -3.35
N ILE A 58 -7.59 13.32 -4.34
CA ILE A 58 -7.46 12.31 -5.40
C ILE A 58 -6.81 11.04 -4.85
N ARG A 59 -5.86 11.19 -3.93
CA ARG A 59 -5.11 10.07 -3.34
C ARG A 59 -5.83 9.40 -2.18
N ILE A 60 -6.74 10.06 -1.48
CA ILE A 60 -7.42 9.52 -0.29
C ILE A 60 -8.08 8.16 -0.59
N ILE A 61 -8.85 8.07 -1.68
CA ILE A 61 -9.56 6.82 -2.02
C ILE A 61 -8.59 5.66 -2.32
N PRO A 62 -7.64 5.78 -3.28
CA PRO A 62 -6.73 4.68 -3.58
C PRO A 62 -5.82 4.32 -2.40
N THR A 63 -5.31 5.31 -1.67
CA THR A 63 -4.48 5.05 -0.47
C THR A 63 -5.28 4.44 0.66
N SER A 64 -6.58 4.76 0.80
CA SER A 64 -7.45 4.09 1.78
C SER A 64 -7.62 2.61 1.47
N ILE A 65 -7.88 2.27 0.21
CA ILE A 65 -8.04 0.87 -0.24
C ILE A 65 -6.75 0.09 -0.01
N LEU A 66 -5.61 0.68 -0.35
CA LEU A 66 -4.29 0.12 -0.13
C LEU A 66 -4.00 -0.03 1.38
N GLY A 67 -4.42 0.95 2.18
CA GLY A 67 -4.34 0.88 3.63
C GLY A 67 -5.17 -0.26 4.23
N MET A 68 -6.36 -0.53 3.69
CA MET A 68 -7.20 -1.66 4.08
C MET A 68 -6.56 -3.00 3.70
N SER A 69 -5.93 -3.11 2.53
CA SER A 69 -5.25 -4.35 2.11
C SER A 69 -4.09 -4.69 3.04
N PHE A 70 -3.32 -3.68 3.46
CA PHE A 70 -2.24 -3.83 4.45
C PHE A 70 -2.77 -4.24 5.82
N ALA A 71 -3.81 -3.56 6.32
CA ALA A 71 -4.42 -3.92 7.60
C ALA A 71 -4.98 -5.35 7.60
N TYR A 72 -5.55 -5.77 6.47
CA TYR A 72 -6.02 -7.14 6.28
C TYR A 72 -4.88 -8.17 6.27
N ALA A 73 -3.77 -7.87 5.58
CA ALA A 73 -2.58 -8.72 5.57
C ALA A 73 -2.02 -8.93 6.99
N VAL A 74 -1.95 -7.87 7.81
CA VAL A 74 -1.53 -8.00 9.23
C VAL A 74 -2.52 -8.83 10.03
N CYS A 75 -3.83 -8.62 9.86
CA CYS A 75 -4.84 -9.42 10.57
C CYS A 75 -4.76 -10.91 10.23
N LYS A 76 -4.34 -11.26 9.02
CA LYS A 76 -4.23 -12.66 8.58
C LYS A 76 -2.91 -13.31 8.97
N THR A 77 -1.81 -12.59 8.82
CA THR A 77 -0.45 -13.13 9.04
C THR A 77 0.03 -12.93 10.48
N ASN A 78 -0.68 -12.12 11.27
CA ASN A 78 -0.25 -11.64 12.58
C ASN A 78 1.15 -11.01 12.58
N SER A 79 1.57 -10.45 11.43
CA SER A 79 2.88 -9.84 11.27
C SER A 79 2.77 -8.47 10.60
N ILE A 80 3.27 -7.44 11.29
CA ILE A 80 3.40 -6.08 10.73
C ILE A 80 4.48 -6.07 9.64
N GLY A 81 5.49 -6.94 9.73
CA GLY A 81 6.55 -7.04 8.72
C GLY A 81 6.02 -7.33 7.31
N VAL A 82 4.89 -8.06 7.20
CA VAL A 82 4.24 -8.30 5.91
C VAL A 82 3.69 -7.00 5.32
N SER A 83 3.04 -6.15 6.11
CA SER A 83 2.56 -4.87 5.60
C SER A 83 3.70 -3.88 5.32
N MET A 84 4.76 -3.87 6.13
CA MET A 84 5.98 -3.11 5.86
C MET A 84 6.57 -3.47 4.50
N PHE A 85 6.68 -4.77 4.20
CA PHE A 85 7.21 -5.23 2.92
C PHE A 85 6.30 -4.84 1.74
N MET A 86 4.99 -5.02 1.87
CA MET A 86 4.02 -4.62 0.84
C MET A 86 4.06 -3.11 0.58
N HIS A 87 4.13 -2.30 1.65
CA HIS A 87 4.23 -0.84 1.56
C HIS A 87 5.54 -0.41 0.92
N PHE A 88 6.67 -1.01 1.33
CA PHE A 88 7.96 -0.77 0.72
C PHE A 88 7.95 -1.06 -0.79
N ILE A 89 7.38 -2.19 -1.23
CA ILE A 89 7.28 -2.50 -2.66
C ILE A 89 6.43 -1.46 -3.38
N ASN A 90 5.27 -1.08 -2.83
CA ASN A 90 4.38 -0.10 -3.45
C ASN A 90 5.08 1.25 -3.67
N ASN A 91 5.71 1.78 -2.62
CA ASN A 91 6.37 3.08 -2.70
C ASN A 91 7.70 3.00 -3.45
N GLY A 92 8.43 1.90 -3.32
CA GLY A 92 9.66 1.64 -4.06
C GLY A 92 9.41 1.61 -5.57
N PHE A 93 8.35 0.93 -6.00
CA PHE A 93 7.94 0.93 -7.40
C PHE A 93 7.58 2.34 -7.89
N ALA A 94 6.84 3.11 -7.09
CA ALA A 94 6.52 4.50 -7.40
C ALA A 94 7.76 5.38 -7.61
N VAL A 95 8.77 5.23 -6.73
CA VAL A 95 10.05 5.94 -6.83
C VAL A 95 10.80 5.56 -8.10
N VAL A 96 10.90 4.25 -8.40
CA VAL A 96 11.59 3.76 -9.61
C VAL A 96 10.91 4.28 -10.87
N VAL A 97 9.58 4.16 -10.97
CA VAL A 97 8.82 4.66 -12.13
C VAL A 97 8.98 6.17 -12.29
N SER A 98 8.92 6.92 -11.19
CA SER A 98 9.10 8.37 -11.22
C SER A 98 10.51 8.75 -11.66
N HIS A 99 11.54 8.04 -11.20
CA HIS A 99 12.93 8.33 -11.57
C HIS A 99 13.18 8.05 -13.06
N ILE A 100 12.72 6.91 -13.58
CA ILE A 100 12.82 6.58 -15.02
C ILE A 100 12.06 7.60 -15.86
N SER A 101 10.82 7.93 -15.45
CA SER A 101 9.98 8.89 -16.17
C SER A 101 10.60 10.29 -16.20
N SER A 102 11.21 10.74 -15.10
CA SER A 102 11.87 12.05 -15.05
C SER A 102 13.02 12.16 -16.05
N LYS A 103 13.90 11.15 -16.12
CA LYS A 103 15.02 11.11 -17.08
C LYS A 103 14.56 11.06 -18.54
N MET A 104 13.39 10.49 -18.81
CA MET A 104 12.81 10.42 -20.16
C MET A 104 12.19 11.76 -20.61
N PHE A 105 11.83 12.64 -19.66
CA PHE A 105 11.07 13.87 -19.94
C PHE A 105 11.90 15.16 -19.93
N ASP A 106 13.20 15.10 -19.66
CA ASP A 106 14.10 16.27 -19.70
C ASP A 106 14.23 16.94 -21.09
N ASN A 107 13.49 16.46 -22.12
CA ASN A 107 13.48 17.01 -23.47
C ASN A 107 12.10 17.47 -24.00
N ILE A 108 11.02 17.56 -23.19
CA ILE A 108 9.67 17.74 -23.75
C ILE A 108 8.75 18.68 -22.93
N GLU A 109 8.08 19.59 -23.66
CA GLU A 109 7.26 20.73 -23.20
C GLU A 109 6.16 20.45 -22.16
N MET A 110 5.78 21.54 -21.46
CA MET A 110 4.81 21.67 -20.36
C MET A 110 3.52 20.84 -20.45
N THR A 111 3.00 20.59 -21.66
CA THR A 111 1.79 19.80 -21.92
C THR A 111 1.91 18.36 -21.40
N LYS A 112 3.14 17.84 -21.32
CA LYS A 112 3.46 16.46 -20.96
C LYS A 112 3.48 16.19 -19.45
N VAL A 113 3.64 17.23 -18.62
CA VAL A 113 3.66 17.14 -17.15
C VAL A 113 2.28 16.74 -16.60
N THR A 114 1.20 17.24 -17.19
CA THR A 114 -0.17 16.91 -16.78
C THR A 114 -0.54 15.46 -17.14
N TYR A 115 -0.13 14.97 -18.32
CA TYR A 115 -0.31 13.56 -18.70
C TYR A 115 0.47 12.59 -17.79
N LEU A 116 1.66 12.97 -17.33
CA LEU A 116 2.44 12.16 -16.41
C LEU A 116 1.76 11.95 -15.06
N GLN A 117 1.10 12.96 -14.50
CA GLN A 117 0.34 12.83 -13.26
C GLN A 117 -0.85 11.85 -13.41
N PHE A 118 -1.57 11.92 -14.53
CA PHE A 118 -2.65 10.96 -14.83
C PHE A 118 -2.11 9.54 -15.01
N ASN A 119 -0.98 9.37 -15.70
CA ASN A 119 -0.35 8.06 -15.86
C ASN A 119 0.16 7.49 -14.54
N GLN A 120 0.70 8.33 -13.64
CA GLN A 120 1.07 7.92 -12.28
C GLN A 120 -0.15 7.46 -11.48
N LEU A 121 -1.27 8.16 -11.58
CA LEU A 121 -2.53 7.75 -10.96
C LEU A 121 -3.00 6.37 -11.49
N LEU A 122 -2.94 6.16 -12.81
CA LEU A 122 -3.27 4.88 -13.42
C LEU A 122 -2.35 3.75 -12.96
N VAL A 123 -1.05 4.02 -12.83
CA VAL A 123 -0.07 3.07 -12.29
C VAL A 123 -0.39 2.72 -10.84
N PHE A 124 -0.74 3.69 -9.99
CA PHE A 124 -1.16 3.43 -8.62
C PHE A 124 -2.42 2.58 -8.55
N ILE A 125 -3.40 2.84 -9.42
CA ILE A 125 -4.62 2.03 -9.52
C ILE A 125 -4.27 0.60 -9.93
N ALA A 126 -3.42 0.43 -10.96
CA ALA A 126 -3.00 -0.88 -11.44
C ALA A 126 -2.27 -1.69 -10.34
N LEU A 127 -1.33 -1.05 -9.62
CA LEU A 127 -0.65 -1.69 -8.48
C LEU A 127 -1.62 -2.04 -7.37
N SER A 128 -2.56 -1.15 -7.04
CA SER A 128 -3.60 -1.42 -6.03
C SER A 128 -4.41 -2.66 -6.41
N ILE A 129 -4.82 -2.76 -7.68
CA ILE A 129 -5.53 -3.93 -8.20
C ILE A 129 -4.66 -5.18 -8.10
N ILE A 130 -3.39 -5.12 -8.50
CA ILE A 130 -2.46 -6.26 -8.41
C ILE A 130 -2.29 -6.71 -6.96
N PHE A 131 -2.07 -5.79 -6.02
CA PHE A 131 -1.96 -6.13 -4.60
C PHE A 131 -3.25 -6.74 -4.05
N ILE A 132 -4.42 -6.23 -4.45
CA ILE A 132 -5.73 -6.81 -4.08
C ILE A 132 -5.88 -8.20 -4.71
N SER A 133 -5.51 -8.40 -5.97
CA SER A 133 -5.59 -9.68 -6.68
C SER A 133 -4.65 -10.72 -6.08
N ILE A 134 -3.40 -10.34 -5.78
CA ILE A 134 -2.43 -11.20 -5.10
C ILE A 134 -2.95 -11.56 -3.71
N ALA A 135 -3.48 -10.58 -2.97
CA ALA A 135 -4.14 -10.85 -1.70
C ALA A 135 -5.24 -11.91 -1.92
N VAL A 136 -6.24 -11.64 -2.77
CA VAL A 136 -7.37 -12.55 -3.05
C VAL A 136 -6.92 -13.94 -3.52
N PHE A 137 -5.90 -14.04 -4.37
CA PHE A 137 -5.36 -15.31 -4.86
C PHE A 137 -4.72 -16.13 -3.73
N LEU A 138 -3.83 -15.52 -2.95
CA LEU A 138 -3.24 -16.15 -1.75
C LEU A 138 -4.31 -16.53 -0.71
N PHE A 139 -5.47 -15.86 -0.71
CA PHE A 139 -6.63 -16.23 0.11
C PHE A 139 -7.39 -17.46 -0.39
N LYS A 140 -7.46 -17.69 -1.70
CA LYS A 140 -8.15 -18.86 -2.25
C LYS A 140 -7.41 -20.15 -1.91
N GLU A 141 -6.09 -20.12 -2.01
CA GLU A 141 -5.22 -21.29 -1.79
C GLU A 141 -5.17 -21.74 -0.32
N ASN A 142 -5.18 -20.80 0.63
CA ASN A 142 -5.23 -21.11 2.06
C ASN A 142 -6.59 -21.65 2.55
N ARG A 143 -7.68 -21.41 1.81
CA ARG A 143 -9.00 -22.00 2.15
C ARG A 143 -9.05 -23.48 1.80
N THR A 144 -8.52 -23.84 0.62
CA THR A 144 -8.40 -25.23 0.16
C THR A 144 -7.49 -26.08 1.03
N LEU A 145 -6.38 -25.53 1.55
CA LEU A 145 -5.49 -26.27 2.45
C LEU A 145 -6.13 -26.55 3.82
N ASN A 146 -6.92 -25.61 4.36
CA ASN A 146 -7.62 -25.83 5.62
C ASN A 146 -8.83 -26.75 5.49
N GLU A 147 -9.53 -26.78 4.35
CA GLU A 147 -10.63 -27.74 4.13
C GLU A 147 -10.11 -29.18 4.00
N ASN A 148 -8.93 -29.39 3.41
CA ASN A 148 -8.35 -30.73 3.26
C ASN A 148 -7.78 -31.31 4.57
N ASN A 149 -7.30 -30.47 5.50
CA ASN A 149 -6.78 -30.91 6.80
C ASN A 149 -7.85 -31.13 7.89
N ILE A 150 -9.14 -30.99 7.55
CA ILE A 150 -10.26 -31.28 8.46
C ILE A 150 -10.90 -32.65 8.12
N ILE A 151 -10.46 -33.30 7.03
CA ILE A 151 -11.05 -34.55 6.51
C ILE A 151 -10.12 -35.77 6.72
N GLU A 152 -8.91 -35.57 7.28
CA GLU A 152 -8.05 -36.66 7.81
C GLU A 152 -8.09 -36.70 9.34
#